data_AF-A0A5C8G7L4-F1
#
_entry.id   AF-A0A5C8G7L4-F1
#
_cell.length_a   1.000
_cell.length_b   1.000
_cell.length_c   1.000
_cell.angle_alpha   90.00
_cell.angle_beta   90.00
_cell.angle_gamma   90.00
#
_symmetry.space_group_name_H-M   'P 1'
#
loop_
_entity.id
_entity.type
_entity.pdbx_description
1 polymer ?
#
loop_
_entity_poly.entity_id
_entity_poly.type
_entity_poly.pdbx_seq_one_letter_code
_entity_poly.pdbx_strand_id
1 'polypeptide(L)'
;MRFNLIREPAENPIDLLNSYRQQNIMMQKIRVLHTAFDGIKLTNWSDSNRELPSILIGSVCEFEGRLFEAEDNIILTDSDDSDGERFIRLAIVRENQVIDSDSDYLIAELVSSKMPEYDYYNRGFYSKVDGFIKYKYLRLAMKYSKNLGGYVEKKYWNINDLMRAGITFKKHSVSFGVGTHTFNVPDSANSITVHLVSGGGGGSPNLSQTADTKNAEAGGVSKISINNKDITVCGGGVGGYYLGNLKWQMGIGGKASGMGKLIQGTSVQRVNGTVNNPKGAILMNNITLASGGDGGDGGQAGGGSGSAAIVEITRAILGNSKQIKITVGAGGKGGENWQSLLPVGGKGQDGSAVVEYFSRG
;
A
#
# COMPACT_ATOMS: atom_id res chain seq x y z
N MET A 1 35.78 16.59 -17.65
CA MET A 1 35.65 16.18 -16.24
C MET A 1 34.65 15.02 -16.19
N ARG A 2 35.00 13.92 -15.51
CA ARG A 2 34.41 12.59 -15.70
C ARG A 2 33.80 12.04 -14.41
N PHE A 3 32.86 11.13 -14.54
CA PHE A 3 32.51 10.20 -13.47
C PHE A 3 33.29 8.91 -13.68
N ASN A 4 33.96 8.42 -12.64
CA ASN A 4 34.67 7.14 -12.70
C ASN A 4 33.74 6.02 -12.25
N LEU A 5 33.96 4.82 -12.80
CA LEU A 5 33.26 3.63 -12.33
C LEU A 5 33.68 3.33 -10.89
N ILE A 6 32.70 3.18 -10.02
CA ILE A 6 32.94 2.78 -8.62
C ILE A 6 32.42 1.37 -8.33
N ARG A 7 31.64 0.77 -9.25
CA ARG A 7 31.12 -0.59 -9.10
C ARG A 7 30.60 -1.20 -10.42
N GLU A 8 31.15 -2.35 -10.80
CA GLU A 8 30.62 -3.25 -11.85
C GLU A 8 29.32 -3.96 -11.42
N PRO A 9 28.48 -4.43 -12.37
CA PRO A 9 27.50 -5.47 -12.08
C PRO A 9 28.32 -6.73 -11.81
N ALA A 10 28.37 -7.18 -10.55
CA ALA A 10 29.20 -8.34 -10.21
C ALA A 10 28.81 -9.55 -11.08
N GLU A 11 29.76 -10.05 -11.88
CA GLU A 11 29.66 -11.39 -12.44
C GLU A 11 29.51 -12.37 -11.28
N ASN A 12 28.42 -13.16 -11.35
CA ASN A 12 28.02 -14.26 -10.46
C ASN A 12 28.66 -14.27 -9.06
N PRO A 13 27.94 -13.81 -8.01
CA PRO A 13 28.40 -13.94 -6.65
C PRO A 13 28.58 -15.42 -6.29
N ILE A 14 29.72 -15.74 -5.67
CA ILE A 14 30.21 -17.10 -5.40
C ILE A 14 29.30 -17.87 -4.41
N ASP A 15 28.49 -17.16 -3.62
CA ASP A 15 27.46 -17.75 -2.76
C ASP A 15 26.23 -16.84 -2.56
N LEU A 16 25.09 -17.49 -2.29
CA LEU A 16 23.76 -16.90 -2.18
C LEU A 16 23.62 -15.82 -1.09
N LEU A 17 24.29 -15.98 0.06
CA LEU A 17 24.24 -15.02 1.15
C LEU A 17 25.00 -13.74 0.80
N ASN A 18 26.14 -13.87 0.12
CA ASN A 18 26.85 -12.73 -0.42
C ASN A 18 26.06 -12.05 -1.55
N SER A 19 25.35 -12.80 -2.40
CA SER A 19 24.39 -12.24 -3.36
C SER A 19 23.32 -11.38 -2.67
N TYR A 20 22.68 -11.90 -1.60
CA TYR A 20 21.63 -11.16 -0.89
C TYR A 20 22.16 -9.92 -0.15
N ARG A 21 23.37 -10.00 0.45
CA ARG A 21 23.99 -8.83 1.09
C ARG A 21 24.35 -7.75 0.08
N GLN A 22 24.95 -8.13 -1.05
CA GLN A 22 25.29 -7.19 -2.11
C GLN A 22 24.06 -6.61 -2.79
N GLN A 23 23.02 -7.42 -3.02
CA GLN A 23 21.71 -6.98 -3.50
C GLN A 23 21.07 -6.01 -2.52
N ASN A 24 21.10 -6.25 -1.21
CA ASN A 24 20.57 -5.34 -0.20
C ASN A 24 21.34 -4.02 -0.12
N ILE A 25 22.68 -4.04 -0.18
CA ILE A 25 23.50 -2.81 -0.22
C ILE A 25 23.22 -2.03 -1.50
N MET A 26 23.10 -2.71 -2.64
CA MET A 26 22.77 -2.09 -3.92
C MET A 26 21.33 -1.53 -3.90
N MET A 27 20.36 -2.26 -3.36
CA MET A 27 18.98 -1.81 -3.18
C MET A 27 18.85 -0.66 -2.19
N GLN A 28 19.65 -0.62 -1.13
CA GLN A 28 19.70 0.51 -0.20
C GLN A 28 20.27 1.75 -0.88
N LYS A 29 21.38 1.61 -1.62
CA LYS A 29 21.94 2.72 -2.42
C LYS A 29 20.96 3.17 -3.51
N ILE A 30 20.34 2.27 -4.25
CA ILE A 30 19.30 2.55 -5.27
C ILE A 30 18.05 3.19 -4.65
N ARG A 31 17.59 2.75 -3.47
CA ARG A 31 16.48 3.41 -2.74
C ARG A 31 16.82 4.87 -2.38
N VAL A 32 18.07 5.14 -2.02
CA VAL A 32 18.56 6.50 -1.76
C VAL A 32 18.65 7.31 -3.07
N LEU A 33 19.12 6.73 -4.18
CA LEU A 33 19.14 7.38 -5.51
C LEU A 33 17.72 7.68 -6.05
N HIS A 34 16.74 6.84 -5.75
CA HIS A 34 15.32 7.06 -6.08
C HIS A 34 14.68 8.18 -5.25
N THR A 35 15.24 8.52 -4.09
CA THR A 35 14.73 9.58 -3.20
C THR A 35 15.51 10.89 -3.33
N ALA A 36 16.73 10.86 -3.86
CA ALA A 36 17.54 12.05 -4.16
C ALA A 36 18.07 11.99 -5.60
N PHE A 37 17.48 12.78 -6.51
CA PHE A 37 18.06 13.27 -7.77
C PHE A 37 18.99 12.33 -8.59
N ASP A 38 18.68 11.04 -8.73
CA ASP A 38 19.61 10.06 -9.33
C ASP A 38 20.99 9.99 -8.64
N GLY A 39 21.16 10.61 -7.46
CA GLY A 39 22.44 10.83 -6.77
C GLY A 39 23.22 12.06 -7.24
N ILE A 40 22.69 12.85 -8.17
CA ILE A 40 23.34 14.02 -8.77
C ILE A 40 23.09 15.28 -7.93
N LYS A 41 24.17 15.95 -7.56
CA LYS A 41 24.15 17.22 -6.82
C LYS A 41 24.50 18.35 -7.80
N LEU A 42 23.66 19.39 -7.86
CA LEU A 42 23.85 20.53 -8.76
C LEU A 42 24.01 21.84 -7.98
N THR A 43 24.92 22.70 -8.43
CA THR A 43 24.98 24.10 -7.98
C THR A 43 23.94 24.94 -8.71
N ASN A 44 23.72 26.18 -8.25
CA ASN A 44 22.97 27.21 -9.00
C ASN A 44 21.56 26.77 -9.46
N TRP A 45 20.94 25.83 -8.76
CA TRP A 45 19.65 25.24 -9.14
C TRP A 45 18.47 26.06 -8.57
N SER A 46 18.26 27.24 -9.12
CA SER A 46 17.16 28.15 -8.80
C SER A 46 16.73 28.92 -10.05
N ASP A 47 15.44 29.20 -10.20
CA ASP A 47 14.91 30.06 -11.26
C ASP A 47 15.39 31.52 -11.16
N SER A 48 15.86 31.94 -9.98
CA SER A 48 16.47 33.27 -9.77
C SER A 48 17.95 33.32 -10.15
N ASN A 49 18.60 32.16 -10.27
CA ASN A 49 20.02 32.08 -10.63
C ASN A 49 20.15 31.79 -12.12
N ARG A 50 20.74 32.73 -12.87
CA ARG A 50 20.89 32.67 -14.32
C ARG A 50 22.11 31.87 -14.79
N GLU A 51 22.97 31.44 -13.88
CA GLU A 51 24.19 30.70 -14.22
C GLU A 51 23.89 29.24 -14.58
N LEU A 52 24.75 28.67 -15.42
CA LEU A 52 24.75 27.23 -15.70
C LEU A 52 25.14 26.46 -14.43
N PRO A 53 24.40 25.42 -14.04
CA PRO A 53 24.76 24.60 -12.89
C PRO A 53 26.03 23.79 -13.18
N SER A 54 26.82 23.54 -12.14
CA SER A 54 27.89 22.53 -12.14
C SER A 54 27.42 21.29 -11.40
N ILE A 55 27.95 20.11 -11.77
CA ILE A 55 27.71 18.88 -11.00
C ILE A 55 28.76 18.82 -9.89
N LEU A 56 28.32 18.66 -8.65
CA LEU A 56 29.23 18.64 -7.50
C LEU A 56 29.90 17.29 -7.31
N ILE A 57 31.11 17.32 -6.76
CA ILE A 57 31.85 16.15 -6.27
C ILE A 57 30.97 15.24 -5.38
N GLY A 58 31.16 13.94 -5.50
CA GLY A 58 30.36 12.92 -4.82
C GLY A 58 28.93 12.84 -5.34
N SER A 59 28.69 13.28 -6.58
CA SER A 59 27.48 12.95 -7.34
C SER A 59 27.59 11.52 -7.84
N VAL A 60 26.59 10.71 -7.56
CA VAL A 60 26.53 9.31 -8.00
C VAL A 60 25.53 9.19 -9.14
N CYS A 61 25.80 8.35 -10.12
CA CYS A 61 24.88 8.04 -11.20
C CYS A 61 24.85 6.53 -11.47
N GLU A 62 23.67 5.99 -11.73
CA GLU A 62 23.52 4.65 -12.29
C GLU A 62 23.57 4.69 -13.83
N PHE A 63 24.18 3.71 -14.50
CA PHE A 63 24.15 3.58 -15.96
C PHE A 63 24.29 2.11 -16.34
N GLU A 64 23.29 1.53 -17.02
CA GLU A 64 23.26 0.10 -17.39
C GLU A 64 23.53 -0.86 -16.21
N GLY A 65 23.01 -0.55 -15.02
CA GLY A 65 23.22 -1.34 -13.79
C GLY A 65 24.56 -1.12 -13.09
N ARG A 66 25.43 -0.26 -13.64
CA ARG A 66 26.71 0.17 -13.03
C ARG A 66 26.56 1.47 -12.26
N LEU A 67 27.41 1.68 -11.26
CA LEU A 67 27.44 2.92 -10.48
C LEU A 67 28.72 3.70 -10.79
N PHE A 68 28.54 4.98 -11.07
CA PHE A 68 29.59 5.94 -11.35
C PHE A 68 29.54 7.07 -10.31
N GLU A 69 30.69 7.61 -9.93
CA GLU A 69 30.79 8.74 -9.01
C GLU A 69 31.70 9.84 -9.58
N ALA A 70 31.28 11.09 -9.40
CA ALA A 70 32.09 12.25 -9.75
C ALA A 70 33.14 12.49 -8.64
N GLU A 71 34.41 12.31 -8.97
CA GLU A 71 35.53 12.54 -8.05
C GLU A 71 35.92 14.01 -7.90
N ASP A 72 35.42 14.87 -8.79
CA ASP A 72 35.62 16.32 -8.79
C ASP A 72 34.32 17.05 -9.14
N ASN A 73 34.28 18.36 -8.90
CA ASN A 73 33.23 19.21 -9.46
C ASN A 73 33.35 19.23 -10.99
N ILE A 74 32.27 18.91 -11.69
CA ILE A 74 32.20 18.95 -13.15
C ILE A 74 31.58 20.28 -13.58
N ILE A 75 32.43 21.15 -14.12
CA ILE A 75 32.00 22.40 -14.75
C ILE A 75 31.49 22.09 -16.15
N LEU A 76 30.22 22.43 -16.40
CA LEU A 76 29.61 22.30 -17.72
C LEU A 76 29.94 23.53 -18.57
N THR A 77 30.01 23.33 -19.88
CA THR A 77 30.20 24.41 -20.86
C THR A 77 29.04 24.39 -21.84
N ASP A 78 28.48 25.57 -22.13
CA ASP A 78 27.53 25.76 -23.21
C ASP A 78 28.19 26.62 -24.29
N SER A 79 28.27 26.08 -25.50
CA SER A 79 28.77 26.80 -26.68
C SER A 79 27.65 27.41 -27.52
N ASP A 80 26.39 27.20 -27.14
CA ASP A 80 25.20 27.63 -27.86
C ASP A 80 24.48 28.74 -27.09
N ASP A 81 24.52 29.97 -27.64
CA ASP A 81 23.86 31.15 -27.07
C ASP A 81 22.45 31.39 -27.61
N SER A 82 21.86 30.43 -28.34
CA SER A 82 20.51 30.53 -28.87
C SER A 82 19.44 30.27 -27.81
N ASP A 83 18.29 30.95 -27.92
CA ASP A 83 17.13 30.68 -27.07
C ASP A 83 16.68 29.22 -27.24
N GLY A 84 16.47 28.48 -26.15
CA GLY A 84 15.97 27.11 -26.23
C GLY A 84 16.21 26.26 -25.00
N GLU A 85 15.69 25.03 -25.02
CA GLU A 85 15.93 24.05 -23.97
C GLU A 85 17.35 23.47 -24.08
N ARG A 86 17.90 23.14 -22.90
CA ARG A 86 19.19 22.51 -22.69
C ARG A 86 19.02 21.37 -21.69
N PHE A 87 19.73 20.28 -21.95
CA PHE A 87 19.70 19.06 -21.17
C PHE A 87 21.14 18.65 -20.84
N ILE A 88 21.31 17.99 -19.70
CA ILE A 88 22.59 17.37 -19.34
C ILE A 88 22.51 15.89 -19.70
N ARG A 89 23.39 15.43 -20.58
CA ARG A 89 23.57 14.00 -20.89
C ARG A 89 24.93 13.51 -20.39
N LEU A 90 24.97 12.27 -19.96
CA LEU A 90 26.15 11.54 -19.54
C LEU A 90 26.50 10.55 -20.66
N ALA A 91 27.63 10.77 -21.33
CA ALA A 91 28.14 9.92 -22.41
C ALA A 91 29.10 8.87 -21.85
N ILE A 92 28.85 7.59 -22.10
CA ILE A 92 29.80 6.53 -21.75
C ILE A 92 30.98 6.56 -22.72
N VAL A 93 32.19 6.71 -22.20
CA VAL A 93 33.43 6.54 -22.94
C VAL A 93 34.03 5.20 -22.54
N ARG A 94 34.36 4.40 -23.55
CA ARG A 94 35.01 3.09 -23.39
C ARG A 94 36.38 3.21 -24.04
N GLU A 95 37.44 3.26 -23.25
CA GLU A 95 38.77 3.67 -23.73
C GLU A 95 39.40 2.67 -24.71
N ASN A 96 38.95 1.40 -24.76
CA ASN A 96 39.62 0.36 -25.56
C ASN A 96 38.72 -0.54 -26.42
N GLN A 97 37.42 -0.23 -26.61
CA GLN A 97 36.44 -1.12 -27.32
C GLN A 97 36.30 -2.55 -26.75
N VAL A 98 37.12 -2.93 -25.77
CA VAL A 98 36.98 -4.09 -24.88
C VAL A 98 36.11 -3.64 -23.71
N ILE A 99 35.13 -4.48 -23.34
CA ILE A 99 34.38 -4.31 -22.09
C ILE A 99 35.34 -4.72 -20.97
N ASP A 100 36.17 -3.78 -20.52
CA ASP A 100 37.08 -3.97 -19.38
C ASP A 100 36.73 -2.95 -18.30
N SER A 101 36.49 -3.45 -17.09
CA SER A 101 35.79 -2.76 -16.00
C SER A 101 36.49 -1.50 -15.49
N ASP A 102 37.77 -1.34 -15.77
CA ASP A 102 38.57 -0.26 -15.18
C ASP A 102 38.74 0.96 -16.10
N SER A 103 38.17 0.94 -17.31
CA SER A 103 38.39 1.96 -18.35
C SER A 103 37.13 2.72 -18.80
N ASP A 104 35.97 2.36 -18.26
CA ASP A 104 34.70 3.02 -18.56
C ASP A 104 34.47 4.22 -17.65
N TYR A 105 34.18 5.38 -18.25
CA TYR A 105 33.84 6.60 -17.51
C TYR A 105 32.74 7.39 -18.21
N LEU A 106 32.00 8.20 -17.44
CA LEU A 106 30.97 9.07 -18.00
C LEU A 106 31.49 10.49 -18.17
N ILE A 107 31.23 11.11 -19.32
CA ILE A 107 31.43 12.54 -19.55
C ILE A 107 30.08 13.24 -19.49
N ALA A 108 29.95 14.29 -18.69
CA ALA A 108 28.77 15.15 -18.71
C ALA A 108 28.87 16.18 -19.83
N GLU A 109 27.81 16.29 -20.61
CA GLU A 109 27.70 17.19 -21.75
C GLU A 109 26.38 17.95 -21.69
N LEU A 110 26.42 19.23 -22.06
CA LEU A 110 25.21 20.02 -22.27
C LEU A 110 24.79 19.92 -23.74
N VAL A 111 23.51 19.67 -23.98
CA VAL A 111 22.97 19.52 -25.34
C VAL A 111 21.63 20.25 -25.50
N SER A 112 21.36 20.72 -26.72
CA SER A 112 20.08 21.32 -27.12
C SER A 112 19.14 20.32 -27.85
N SER A 113 19.54 19.05 -27.97
CA SER A 113 18.70 18.00 -28.55
C SER A 113 17.50 17.66 -27.67
N LYS A 114 16.39 17.27 -28.29
CA LYS A 114 15.20 16.80 -27.59
C LYS A 114 15.54 15.63 -26.64
N MET A 115 15.00 15.68 -25.42
CA MET A 115 15.09 14.58 -24.46
C MET A 115 14.50 13.29 -25.05
N PRO A 116 15.19 12.14 -24.96
CA PRO A 116 14.67 10.88 -25.50
C PRO A 116 13.42 10.41 -24.74
N GLU A 117 12.74 9.40 -25.27
CA GLU A 117 11.66 8.73 -24.54
C GLU A 117 12.22 7.96 -23.34
N TYR A 118 11.38 7.77 -22.32
CA TYR A 118 11.76 7.03 -21.13
C TYR A 118 11.87 5.53 -21.45
N ASP A 119 13.05 4.96 -21.28
CA ASP A 119 13.30 3.54 -21.40
C ASP A 119 12.89 2.85 -20.09
N TYR A 120 11.74 2.16 -20.12
CA TYR A 120 11.22 1.44 -18.96
C TYR A 120 12.07 0.25 -18.54
N TYR A 121 12.81 -0.37 -19.48
CA TYR A 121 13.66 -1.51 -19.18
C TYR A 121 14.90 -1.07 -18.40
N ASN A 122 15.54 0.01 -18.85
CA ASN A 122 16.74 0.58 -18.21
C ASN A 122 16.42 1.65 -17.15
N ARG A 123 15.13 1.94 -16.93
CA ARG A 123 14.60 2.87 -15.91
C ARG A 123 15.22 4.26 -15.97
N GLY A 124 15.23 4.86 -17.16
CA GLY A 124 15.79 6.19 -17.35
C GLY A 124 15.68 6.69 -18.78
N PHE A 125 16.32 7.82 -19.05
CA PHE A 125 16.33 8.44 -20.38
C PHE A 125 17.62 8.08 -21.09
N TYR A 126 17.54 7.19 -22.06
CA TYR A 126 18.72 6.68 -22.74
C TYR A 126 18.63 6.92 -24.25
N SER A 127 19.78 7.14 -24.86
CA SER A 127 19.90 7.20 -26.32
C SER A 127 20.91 6.16 -26.78
N LYS A 128 20.55 5.46 -27.87
CA LYS A 128 21.35 4.42 -28.47
C LYS A 128 22.09 4.94 -29.69
N VAL A 129 23.34 4.53 -29.84
CA VAL A 129 24.15 4.73 -31.04
C VAL A 129 24.65 3.36 -31.46
N ASP A 130 24.44 2.99 -32.72
CA ASP A 130 24.82 1.69 -33.28
C ASP A 130 24.31 0.48 -32.48
N GLY A 131 23.11 0.60 -31.90
CA GLY A 131 22.46 -0.45 -31.11
C GLY A 131 22.83 -0.50 -29.63
N PHE A 132 23.84 0.26 -29.19
CA PHE A 132 24.30 0.30 -27.80
C PHE A 132 23.86 1.57 -27.10
N ILE A 133 23.56 1.50 -25.79
CA ILE A 133 23.26 2.69 -24.99
C ILE A 133 24.54 3.51 -24.86
N LYS A 134 24.54 4.71 -25.46
CA LYS A 134 25.70 5.61 -25.47
C LYS A 134 25.54 6.78 -24.51
N TYR A 135 24.30 7.22 -24.29
CA TYR A 135 24.00 8.40 -23.49
C TYR A 135 22.89 8.13 -22.49
N LYS A 136 23.03 8.66 -21.27
CA LYS A 136 21.96 8.79 -20.26
C LYS A 136 21.67 10.27 -20.04
N TYR A 137 20.42 10.68 -20.16
CA TYR A 137 20.00 12.05 -19.88
C TYR A 137 19.58 12.16 -18.42
N LEU A 138 20.08 13.21 -17.75
CA LEU A 138 19.61 13.56 -16.42
C LEU A 138 18.17 14.05 -16.49
N ARG A 139 17.40 13.79 -15.44
CA ARG A 139 15.95 14.11 -15.34
C ARG A 139 15.69 15.60 -15.11
N LEU A 140 16.22 16.45 -15.98
CA LEU A 140 16.18 17.89 -15.84
C LEU A 140 16.16 18.58 -17.22
N ALA A 141 15.55 19.76 -17.26
CA ALA A 141 15.54 20.65 -18.40
C ALA A 141 15.81 22.08 -17.92
N MET A 142 16.59 22.82 -18.70
CA MET A 142 16.91 24.22 -18.43
C MET A 142 16.67 25.01 -19.70
N LYS A 143 15.99 26.15 -19.63
CA LYS A 143 15.80 26.99 -20.81
C LYS A 143 16.83 28.11 -20.81
N TYR A 144 17.64 28.21 -21.85
CA TYR A 144 18.48 29.38 -22.05
C TYR A 144 17.64 30.50 -22.68
N SER A 145 17.75 31.72 -22.13
CA SER A 145 17.14 32.91 -22.71
C SER A 145 18.19 34.00 -22.91
N LYS A 146 18.46 34.33 -24.18
CA LYS A 146 19.37 35.42 -24.57
C LYS A 146 18.84 36.77 -24.11
N ASN A 147 17.53 36.99 -24.23
CA ASN A 147 16.86 38.21 -23.75
C ASN A 147 17.01 38.43 -22.24
N LEU A 148 17.01 37.35 -21.45
CA LEU A 148 17.16 37.41 -19.99
C LEU A 148 18.61 37.17 -19.52
N GLY A 149 19.56 37.02 -20.44
CA GLY A 149 20.98 36.90 -20.18
C GLY A 149 21.41 35.63 -19.44
N GLY A 150 20.70 34.51 -19.61
CA GLY A 150 21.11 33.23 -19.01
C GLY A 150 20.04 32.17 -18.90
N TYR A 151 20.26 31.18 -18.02
CA TYR A 151 19.35 30.06 -17.80
C TYR A 151 18.16 30.45 -16.94
N VAL A 152 16.98 30.10 -17.42
CA VAL A 152 15.67 30.38 -16.84
C VAL A 152 14.84 29.10 -16.82
N GLU A 153 13.76 29.08 -16.04
CA GLU A 153 12.80 27.96 -16.00
C GLU A 153 13.47 26.58 -15.81
N LYS A 154 14.24 26.41 -14.72
CA LYS A 154 14.96 25.17 -14.44
C LYS A 154 13.97 24.15 -13.87
N LYS A 155 13.65 23.12 -14.65
CA LYS A 155 12.63 22.13 -14.31
C LYS A 155 13.26 20.77 -14.09
N TYR A 156 12.81 20.08 -13.06
CA TYR A 156 13.02 18.65 -12.95
C TYR A 156 11.94 17.93 -13.73
N TRP A 157 12.34 16.91 -14.46
CA TRP A 157 11.41 15.91 -14.97
C TRP A 157 11.11 14.97 -13.82
N ASN A 158 10.10 15.35 -13.04
CA ASN A 158 9.65 14.48 -11.97
C ASN A 158 9.15 13.18 -12.61
N ILE A 159 9.46 12.01 -12.02
CA ILE A 159 8.88 10.75 -12.49
C ILE A 159 7.34 10.85 -12.51
N ASN A 160 6.76 11.66 -11.62
CA ASN A 160 5.32 11.95 -11.61
C ASN A 160 4.82 12.66 -12.89
N ASP A 161 5.65 13.44 -13.57
CA ASP A 161 5.28 14.13 -14.82
C ASP A 161 5.40 13.19 -16.03
N LEU A 162 6.32 12.22 -15.99
CA LEU A 162 6.41 11.14 -16.99
C LEU A 162 5.33 10.07 -16.81
N MET A 163 4.94 9.78 -15.56
CA MET A 163 3.83 8.88 -15.24
C MET A 163 2.45 9.50 -15.56
N ARG A 164 2.37 10.80 -15.85
CA ARG A 164 1.13 11.44 -16.32
C ARG A 164 0.80 11.10 -17.77
N ALA A 165 1.76 10.63 -18.56
CA ALA A 165 1.52 10.12 -19.91
C ALA A 165 1.22 8.60 -19.95
N GLY A 166 1.27 7.90 -18.81
CA GLY A 166 1.06 6.46 -18.82
C GLY A 166 0.98 5.84 -17.43
N ILE A 167 -0.24 5.86 -16.87
CA ILE A 167 -0.70 4.97 -15.79
C ILE A 167 -0.27 5.38 -14.37
N THR A 168 -1.06 6.24 -13.73
CA THR A 168 -1.01 6.43 -12.27
C THR A 168 -1.88 5.38 -11.58
N PHE A 169 -1.30 4.55 -10.71
CA PHE A 169 -2.07 3.67 -9.83
C PHE A 169 -2.54 4.46 -8.61
N LYS A 170 -3.85 4.60 -8.44
CA LYS A 170 -4.47 5.25 -7.28
C LYS A 170 -4.85 4.18 -6.26
N LYS A 171 -4.67 4.50 -4.98
CA LYS A 171 -5.26 3.71 -3.89
C LYS A 171 -6.75 4.00 -3.84
N HIS A 172 -7.56 2.96 -3.81
CA HIS A 172 -9.00 3.04 -3.64
C HIS A 172 -9.38 2.25 -2.40
N SER A 173 -10.36 2.78 -1.66
CA SER A 173 -10.97 2.11 -0.52
C SER A 173 -12.49 2.22 -0.65
N VAL A 174 -13.18 1.08 -0.64
CA VAL A 174 -14.64 1.00 -0.78
C VAL A 174 -15.20 0.30 0.45
N SER A 175 -16.16 0.93 1.13
CA SER A 175 -16.74 0.42 2.37
C SER A 175 -18.14 -0.16 2.13
N PHE A 176 -18.46 -1.22 2.86
CA PHE A 176 -19.75 -1.92 2.79
C PHE A 176 -20.31 -2.11 4.20
N GLY A 177 -21.60 -1.77 4.36
CA GLY A 177 -22.39 -2.10 5.55
C GLY A 177 -23.10 -3.44 5.41
N VAL A 178 -24.01 -3.74 6.33
CA VAL A 178 -24.84 -4.95 6.36
C VAL A 178 -25.49 -5.24 5.02
N GLY A 179 -25.54 -6.52 4.63
CA GLY A 179 -26.18 -6.98 3.41
C GLY A 179 -25.24 -7.78 2.53
N THR A 180 -25.65 -7.99 1.28
CA THR A 180 -24.87 -8.74 0.29
C THR A 180 -24.53 -7.83 -0.88
N HIS A 181 -23.23 -7.75 -1.19
CA HIS A 181 -22.66 -6.83 -2.15
C HIS A 181 -21.82 -7.59 -3.17
N THR A 182 -21.83 -7.12 -4.41
CA THR A 182 -20.92 -7.60 -5.45
C THR A 182 -19.90 -6.52 -5.72
N PHE A 183 -18.61 -6.86 -5.64
CA PHE A 183 -17.52 -5.96 -5.97
C PHE A 183 -16.83 -6.42 -7.26
N ASN A 184 -16.80 -5.55 -8.25
CA ASN A 184 -16.08 -5.76 -9.51
C ASN A 184 -14.60 -5.41 -9.30
N VAL A 185 -13.72 -6.39 -9.44
CA VAL A 185 -12.27 -6.17 -9.35
C VAL A 185 -11.79 -5.50 -10.63
N PRO A 186 -11.26 -4.26 -10.58
CA PRO A 186 -10.80 -3.59 -11.79
C PRO A 186 -9.75 -4.43 -12.51
N ASP A 187 -9.83 -4.56 -13.83
CA ASP A 187 -8.89 -5.38 -14.63
C ASP A 187 -7.42 -4.98 -14.41
N SER A 188 -7.19 -3.74 -14.00
CA SER A 188 -5.86 -3.19 -13.77
C SER A 188 -5.32 -3.40 -12.35
N ALA A 189 -6.12 -3.93 -11.42
CA ALA A 189 -5.66 -4.30 -10.08
C ALA A 189 -5.04 -5.70 -10.07
N ASN A 190 -3.81 -5.85 -9.55
CA ASN A 190 -3.15 -7.16 -9.45
C ASN A 190 -3.62 -7.97 -8.24
N SER A 191 -3.96 -7.27 -7.16
CA SER A 191 -4.59 -7.85 -5.97
C SER A 191 -5.49 -6.80 -5.31
N ILE A 192 -6.39 -7.30 -4.47
CA ILE A 192 -7.21 -6.48 -3.57
C ILE A 192 -7.06 -7.04 -2.15
N THR A 193 -7.21 -6.19 -1.15
CA THR A 193 -7.27 -6.59 0.26
C THR A 193 -8.67 -6.33 0.77
N VAL A 194 -9.31 -7.34 1.35
CA VAL A 194 -10.62 -7.21 1.98
C VAL A 194 -10.46 -7.30 3.49
N HIS A 195 -10.84 -6.23 4.17
CA HIS A 195 -11.03 -6.18 5.61
C HIS A 195 -12.48 -6.50 5.90
N LEU A 196 -12.75 -7.48 6.76
CA LEU A 196 -14.09 -7.96 7.02
C LEU A 196 -14.31 -8.16 8.52
N VAL A 197 -15.44 -7.68 9.02
CA VAL A 197 -15.90 -7.87 10.40
C VAL A 197 -17.35 -8.39 10.38
N SER A 198 -17.66 -9.36 11.22
CA SER A 198 -19.02 -9.89 11.40
C SER A 198 -19.78 -9.20 12.53
N GLY A 199 -21.09 -9.39 12.56
CA GLY A 199 -21.93 -8.78 13.59
C GLY A 199 -21.68 -9.36 14.98
N GLY A 200 -21.77 -8.52 16.00
CA GLY A 200 -21.76 -8.95 17.40
C GLY A 200 -23.10 -9.56 17.81
N GLY A 201 -23.09 -10.43 18.82
CA GLY A 201 -24.32 -10.98 19.41
C GLY A 201 -25.05 -9.96 20.27
N GLY A 202 -26.36 -10.09 20.41
CA GLY A 202 -27.14 -9.24 21.30
C GLY A 202 -26.88 -9.53 22.79
N GLY A 203 -27.09 -8.52 23.63
CA GLY A 203 -27.13 -8.68 25.08
C GLY A 203 -28.47 -9.23 25.56
N SER A 204 -28.46 -9.93 26.67
CA SER A 204 -29.67 -10.43 27.33
C SER A 204 -30.28 -9.38 28.26
N PRO A 205 -31.62 -9.26 28.35
CA PRO A 205 -32.29 -8.30 29.21
C PRO A 205 -32.10 -8.62 30.69
N ASN A 206 -32.43 -7.65 31.56
CA ASN A 206 -32.45 -7.86 33.01
C ASN A 206 -33.79 -8.50 33.39
N LEU A 207 -33.80 -9.72 33.93
CA LEU A 207 -35.05 -10.43 34.23
C LEU A 207 -35.09 -11.09 35.62
N SER A 208 -36.18 -10.77 36.33
CA SER A 208 -36.91 -11.72 37.17
C SER A 208 -37.95 -12.43 36.30
N GLN A 209 -37.77 -13.75 36.11
CA GLN A 209 -38.65 -14.76 35.52
C GLN A 209 -40.03 -14.34 34.96
N THR A 210 -40.24 -14.45 33.64
CA THR A 210 -41.53 -14.86 33.05
C THR A 210 -41.30 -15.68 31.77
N ALA A 211 -42.28 -16.50 31.37
CA ALA A 211 -42.18 -17.47 30.27
C ALA A 211 -42.13 -16.84 28.85
N ASP A 212 -42.35 -15.53 28.73
CA ASP A 212 -42.54 -14.81 27.46
C ASP A 212 -41.32 -13.99 27.02
N THR A 213 -40.15 -14.25 27.59
CA THR A 213 -38.92 -13.49 27.34
C THR A 213 -38.13 -14.08 26.18
N LYS A 214 -37.76 -13.25 25.19
CA LYS A 214 -36.96 -13.71 24.05
C LYS A 214 -35.47 -13.55 24.33
N ASN A 215 -34.72 -14.63 24.11
CA ASN A 215 -33.26 -14.61 24.15
C ASN A 215 -32.68 -13.65 23.10
N ALA A 216 -31.50 -13.13 23.38
CA ALA A 216 -30.79 -12.30 22.42
C ALA A 216 -30.36 -13.12 21.20
N GLU A 217 -30.40 -12.50 20.03
CA GLU A 217 -30.03 -13.15 18.77
C GLU A 217 -28.51 -13.13 18.58
N ALA A 218 -28.00 -14.13 17.86
CA ALA A 218 -26.62 -14.12 17.40
C ALA A 218 -26.43 -13.05 16.30
N GLY A 219 -25.21 -12.53 16.21
CA GLY A 219 -24.80 -11.70 15.09
C GLY A 219 -24.76 -12.50 13.80
N GLY A 220 -25.03 -11.81 12.70
CA GLY A 220 -24.93 -12.35 11.35
C GLY A 220 -23.49 -12.67 10.96
N VAL A 221 -23.34 -13.70 10.14
CA VAL A 221 -22.07 -14.11 9.54
C VAL A 221 -21.67 -13.14 8.43
N SER A 222 -20.39 -12.75 8.41
CA SER A 222 -19.78 -12.06 7.27
C SER A 222 -18.94 -13.04 6.46
N LYS A 223 -18.93 -12.91 5.13
CA LYS A 223 -18.17 -13.81 4.26
C LYS A 223 -17.72 -13.17 2.96
N ILE A 224 -16.64 -13.72 2.40
CA ILE A 224 -16.18 -13.44 1.05
C ILE A 224 -16.34 -14.71 0.23
N SER A 225 -17.01 -14.60 -0.91
CA SER A 225 -17.23 -15.70 -1.84
C SER A 225 -16.71 -15.34 -3.23
N ILE A 226 -16.09 -16.30 -3.90
CA ILE A 226 -15.65 -16.22 -5.29
C ILE A 226 -16.23 -17.41 -6.02
N ASN A 227 -16.88 -17.20 -7.16
CA ASN A 227 -17.55 -18.25 -7.94
C ASN A 227 -18.52 -19.09 -7.08
N ASN A 228 -19.31 -18.43 -6.23
CA ASN A 228 -20.25 -19.04 -5.27
C ASN A 228 -19.62 -19.98 -4.21
N LYS A 229 -18.29 -19.98 -4.07
CA LYS A 229 -17.60 -20.68 -3.00
C LYS A 229 -17.11 -19.69 -1.95
N ASP A 230 -17.49 -19.92 -0.70
CA ASP A 230 -17.01 -19.13 0.44
C ASP A 230 -15.53 -19.44 0.67
N ILE A 231 -14.67 -18.42 0.53
CA ILE A 231 -13.22 -18.54 0.75
C ILE A 231 -12.81 -18.07 2.15
N THR A 232 -13.63 -17.26 2.79
CA THR A 232 -13.42 -16.76 4.15
C THR A 232 -14.77 -16.50 4.80
N VAL A 233 -14.90 -16.96 6.04
CA VAL A 233 -16.11 -16.83 6.84
C VAL A 233 -15.75 -16.28 8.20
N CYS A 234 -16.35 -15.15 8.57
CA CYS A 234 -16.29 -14.57 9.91
C CYS A 234 -17.64 -14.83 10.60
N GLY A 235 -17.67 -15.79 11.52
CA GLY A 235 -18.86 -16.08 12.31
C GLY A 235 -19.25 -14.89 13.19
N GLY A 236 -20.56 -14.63 13.33
CA GLY A 236 -21.06 -13.60 14.23
C GLY A 236 -20.95 -14.02 15.70
N GLY A 237 -21.01 -13.04 16.59
CA GLY A 237 -20.99 -13.28 18.04
C GLY A 237 -22.29 -13.94 18.50
N VAL A 238 -22.21 -14.85 19.48
CA VAL A 238 -23.39 -15.50 20.05
C VAL A 238 -24.05 -14.53 21.05
N GLY A 239 -25.37 -14.40 20.97
CA GLY A 239 -26.14 -13.59 21.91
C GLY A 239 -26.13 -14.19 23.33
N GLY A 240 -26.27 -13.35 24.35
CA GLY A 240 -26.46 -13.82 25.71
C GLY A 240 -27.85 -14.43 25.89
N TYR A 241 -27.95 -15.60 26.54
CA TYR A 241 -29.23 -16.30 26.67
C TYR A 241 -29.49 -16.87 28.07
N TYR A 242 -30.76 -16.92 28.44
CA TYR A 242 -31.25 -17.48 29.69
C TYR A 242 -31.42 -19.00 29.60
N LEU A 243 -30.89 -19.72 30.58
CA LEU A 243 -30.92 -21.19 30.64
C LEU A 243 -32.04 -21.74 31.56
N GLY A 244 -32.84 -20.88 32.19
CA GLY A 244 -33.75 -21.29 33.26
C GLY A 244 -33.07 -21.27 34.65
N ASN A 245 -33.86 -21.40 35.72
CA ASN A 245 -33.37 -21.48 37.11
C ASN A 245 -32.36 -20.39 37.51
N LEU A 246 -32.58 -19.13 37.06
CA LEU A 246 -31.68 -17.99 37.32
C LEU A 246 -30.24 -18.18 36.78
N LYS A 247 -30.05 -19.06 35.77
CA LYS A 247 -28.77 -19.27 35.09
C LYS A 247 -28.74 -18.56 33.74
N TRP A 248 -27.59 -17.95 33.44
CA TRP A 248 -27.34 -17.24 32.20
C TRP A 248 -26.07 -17.74 31.55
N GLN A 249 -26.09 -17.87 30.22
CA GLN A 249 -24.90 -18.11 29.43
C GLN A 249 -24.41 -16.82 28.80
N MET A 250 -23.14 -16.52 29.03
CA MET A 250 -22.46 -15.38 28.43
C MET A 250 -22.30 -15.59 26.93
N GLY A 251 -22.37 -14.50 26.17
CA GLY A 251 -22.13 -14.55 24.74
C GLY A 251 -20.71 -15.00 24.40
N ILE A 252 -20.62 -15.84 23.37
CA ILE A 252 -19.38 -16.44 22.88
C ILE A 252 -18.91 -15.68 21.64
N GLY A 253 -17.60 -15.44 21.55
CA GLY A 253 -16.98 -14.81 20.40
C GLY A 253 -17.19 -15.61 19.11
N GLY A 254 -17.46 -14.89 18.02
CA GLY A 254 -17.57 -15.47 16.68
C GLY A 254 -16.27 -16.16 16.24
N LYS A 255 -16.39 -17.15 15.35
CA LYS A 255 -15.23 -17.88 14.83
C LYS A 255 -14.95 -17.54 13.37
N ALA A 256 -13.72 -17.11 13.09
CA ALA A 256 -13.25 -16.90 11.73
C ALA A 256 -12.54 -18.15 11.18
N SER A 257 -12.80 -18.49 9.93
CA SER A 257 -12.22 -19.64 9.22
C SER A 257 -12.00 -19.35 7.72
N GLY A 258 -11.17 -20.16 7.08
CA GLY A 258 -10.83 -20.05 5.67
C GLY A 258 -9.49 -19.33 5.43
N MET A 259 -9.43 -18.51 4.38
CA MET A 259 -8.23 -17.82 3.94
C MET A 259 -7.98 -16.49 4.67
N GLY A 260 -6.73 -16.01 4.62
CA GLY A 260 -6.32 -14.72 5.16
C GLY A 260 -5.91 -14.76 6.63
N LYS A 261 -5.68 -13.58 7.20
CA LYS A 261 -5.38 -13.41 8.62
C LYS A 261 -6.68 -13.41 9.39
N LEU A 262 -6.95 -14.50 10.11
CA LEU A 262 -8.18 -14.71 10.87
C LEU A 262 -8.06 -14.17 12.29
N ILE A 263 -9.05 -13.41 12.73
CA ILE A 263 -9.13 -12.79 14.05
C ILE A 263 -10.39 -13.31 14.72
N GLN A 264 -10.21 -14.05 15.82
CA GLN A 264 -11.31 -14.66 16.54
C GLN A 264 -12.04 -13.62 17.39
N GLY A 265 -13.36 -13.82 17.56
CA GLY A 265 -14.16 -13.01 18.44
C GLY A 265 -13.81 -13.24 19.90
N THR A 266 -14.10 -12.23 20.72
CA THR A 266 -13.92 -12.28 22.17
C THR A 266 -15.24 -12.71 22.81
N SER A 267 -15.14 -13.61 23.79
CA SER A 267 -16.28 -14.02 24.61
C SER A 267 -16.36 -13.12 25.84
N VAL A 268 -17.57 -12.89 26.36
CA VAL A 268 -17.71 -12.08 27.57
C VAL A 268 -17.16 -12.85 28.77
N GLN A 269 -16.19 -12.28 29.47
CA GLN A 269 -15.75 -12.80 30.77
C GLN A 269 -16.65 -12.24 31.87
N ARG A 270 -17.16 -13.10 32.76
CA ARG A 270 -17.85 -12.64 33.97
C ARG A 270 -16.87 -11.83 34.81
N VAL A 271 -17.16 -10.57 35.05
CA VAL A 271 -16.56 -9.86 36.19
C VAL A 271 -17.35 -10.28 37.43
N ASN A 272 -16.78 -11.18 38.23
CA ASN A 272 -17.37 -11.54 39.52
C ASN A 272 -17.50 -10.27 40.38
N GLY A 273 -18.73 -9.95 40.81
CA GLY A 273 -18.96 -9.02 41.92
C GLY A 273 -19.57 -7.66 41.62
N THR A 274 -19.90 -7.30 40.38
CA THR A 274 -20.61 -6.04 40.08
C THR A 274 -22.02 -6.28 39.58
N VAL A 275 -23.00 -5.75 40.33
CA VAL A 275 -24.45 -5.87 40.15
C VAL A 275 -24.96 -5.13 38.89
N ASN A 276 -24.08 -4.58 38.05
CA ASN A 276 -24.46 -3.66 36.97
C ASN A 276 -24.11 -4.23 35.58
N ASN A 277 -25.14 -4.43 34.76
CA ASN A 277 -25.17 -4.58 33.30
C ASN A 277 -23.86 -5.10 32.64
N PRO A 278 -23.65 -6.42 32.49
CA PRO A 278 -22.46 -6.95 31.84
C PRO A 278 -22.30 -6.39 30.43
N LYS A 279 -21.13 -5.78 30.19
CA LYS A 279 -20.78 -5.25 28.88
C LYS A 279 -20.70 -6.36 27.83
N GLY A 280 -21.13 -6.03 26.62
CA GLY A 280 -20.88 -6.88 25.47
C GLY A 280 -19.38 -7.03 25.22
N ALA A 281 -18.97 -8.16 24.65
CA ALA A 281 -17.56 -8.37 24.38
C ALA A 281 -17.10 -7.44 23.25
N ILE A 282 -15.98 -6.76 23.47
CA ILE A 282 -15.31 -5.95 22.45
C ILE A 282 -14.46 -6.90 21.60
N LEU A 283 -14.45 -6.71 20.28
CA LEU A 283 -13.55 -7.43 19.40
C LEU A 283 -12.09 -6.99 19.65
N MET A 284 -11.44 -7.65 20.61
CA MET A 284 -10.07 -7.32 21.00
C MET A 284 -9.09 -7.58 19.86
N ASN A 285 -8.10 -6.69 19.72
CA ASN A 285 -7.07 -6.76 18.69
C ASN A 285 -7.62 -6.74 17.26
N ASN A 286 -8.76 -6.06 17.02
CA ASN A 286 -9.20 -5.74 15.67
C ASN A 286 -8.19 -4.78 15.02
N ILE A 287 -7.35 -5.31 14.13
CA ILE A 287 -6.38 -4.55 13.33
C ILE A 287 -6.90 -4.27 11.91
N THR A 288 -8.19 -4.51 11.67
CA THR A 288 -8.80 -4.30 10.35
C THR A 288 -9.21 -2.84 10.17
N LEU A 289 -9.35 -2.40 8.91
CA LEU A 289 -9.96 -1.11 8.58
C LEU A 289 -11.48 -1.10 8.68
N ALA A 290 -12.08 -2.29 8.85
CA ALA A 290 -13.50 -2.46 9.05
C ALA A 290 -13.83 -2.31 10.56
N SER A 291 -14.88 -1.57 10.86
CA SER A 291 -15.38 -1.34 12.21
C SER A 291 -16.53 -2.26 12.57
N GLY A 292 -16.89 -2.31 13.85
CA GLY A 292 -18.08 -3.01 14.34
C GLY A 292 -17.79 -4.36 14.97
N GLY A 293 -18.85 -5.16 15.10
CA GLY A 293 -18.76 -6.52 15.63
C GLY A 293 -18.67 -6.64 17.15
N ASP A 294 -18.75 -5.56 17.91
CA ASP A 294 -18.85 -5.69 19.37
C ASP A 294 -20.20 -6.28 19.78
N GLY A 295 -20.20 -7.09 20.84
CA GLY A 295 -21.41 -7.62 21.44
C GLY A 295 -22.26 -6.52 22.08
N GLY A 296 -23.56 -6.78 22.21
CA GLY A 296 -24.48 -5.89 22.90
C GLY A 296 -24.36 -6.03 24.42
N ASP A 297 -24.49 -4.90 25.12
CA ASP A 297 -24.54 -4.88 26.58
C ASP A 297 -25.78 -5.63 27.10
N GLY A 298 -25.60 -6.45 28.12
CA GLY A 298 -26.71 -7.15 28.78
C GLY A 298 -27.10 -6.53 30.10
N GLY A 299 -28.29 -6.86 30.58
CA GLY A 299 -28.68 -6.70 31.98
C GLY A 299 -28.09 -7.80 32.87
N GLN A 300 -28.03 -9.04 32.38
CA GLN A 300 -27.50 -10.21 33.12
C GLN A 300 -26.45 -11.03 32.33
N ALA A 301 -26.43 -10.92 31.00
CA ALA A 301 -25.38 -11.48 30.16
C ALA A 301 -25.19 -10.63 28.89
N GLY A 302 -23.96 -10.16 28.63
CA GLY A 302 -23.61 -9.48 27.38
C GLY A 302 -23.49 -10.46 26.21
N GLY A 303 -23.61 -9.93 24.99
CA GLY A 303 -23.35 -10.68 23.75
C GLY A 303 -21.85 -10.84 23.47
N GLY A 304 -21.49 -11.89 22.75
CA GLY A 304 -20.11 -12.09 22.28
C GLY A 304 -19.82 -11.18 21.10
N SER A 305 -18.54 -10.86 20.86
CA SER A 305 -18.16 -10.10 19.68
C SER A 305 -18.25 -11.00 18.43
N GLY A 306 -18.46 -10.42 17.26
CA GLY A 306 -18.14 -11.03 15.98
C GLY A 306 -16.65 -11.34 15.84
N SER A 307 -16.27 -11.85 14.69
CA SER A 307 -14.90 -12.15 14.30
C SER A 307 -14.52 -11.35 13.07
N ALA A 308 -13.24 -11.33 12.72
CA ALA A 308 -12.74 -10.53 11.61
C ALA A 308 -11.70 -11.29 10.77
N ALA A 309 -11.47 -10.79 9.57
CA ALA A 309 -10.42 -11.28 8.70
C ALA A 309 -9.83 -10.17 7.84
N ILE A 310 -8.55 -10.32 7.50
CA ILE A 310 -7.88 -9.54 6.44
C ILE A 310 -7.46 -10.53 5.37
N VAL A 311 -8.03 -10.39 4.17
CA VAL A 311 -7.87 -11.36 3.08
C VAL A 311 -7.29 -10.67 1.88
N GLU A 312 -6.09 -11.07 1.47
CA GLU A 312 -5.54 -10.67 0.17
C GLU A 312 -6.05 -11.62 -0.91
N ILE A 313 -6.65 -11.05 -1.96
CA ILE A 313 -7.19 -11.78 -3.10
C ILE A 313 -6.39 -11.39 -4.34
N THR A 314 -5.54 -12.30 -4.80
CA THR A 314 -4.74 -12.15 -6.01
C THR A 314 -5.50 -12.65 -7.24
N ARG A 315 -5.00 -12.33 -8.45
CA ARG A 315 -5.54 -12.88 -9.70
C ARG A 315 -5.61 -14.41 -9.72
N ALA A 316 -4.64 -15.09 -9.11
CA ALA A 316 -4.65 -16.55 -9.03
C ALA A 316 -5.84 -17.08 -8.22
N ILE A 317 -6.21 -16.39 -7.13
CA ILE A 317 -7.35 -16.76 -6.28
C ILE A 317 -8.69 -16.44 -6.96
N LEU A 318 -8.77 -15.31 -7.67
CA LEU A 318 -9.92 -14.93 -8.49
C LEU A 318 -10.16 -15.92 -9.65
N GLY A 319 -9.08 -16.50 -10.18
CA GLY A 319 -9.13 -17.33 -11.38
C GLY A 319 -9.71 -16.54 -12.56
N ASN A 320 -10.70 -17.12 -13.23
CA ASN A 320 -11.41 -16.46 -14.33
C ASN A 320 -12.49 -15.46 -13.84
N SER A 321 -12.72 -15.36 -12.53
CA SER A 321 -13.73 -14.45 -11.99
C SER A 321 -13.21 -13.01 -11.99
N LYS A 322 -14.07 -12.06 -12.34
CA LYS A 322 -13.80 -10.62 -12.19
C LYS A 322 -14.52 -10.01 -10.99
N GLN A 323 -15.22 -10.83 -10.21
CA GLN A 323 -16.09 -10.37 -9.15
C GLN A 323 -15.87 -11.15 -7.87
N ILE A 324 -16.02 -10.46 -6.75
CA ILE A 324 -16.17 -11.09 -5.45
C ILE A 324 -17.53 -10.72 -4.87
N LYS A 325 -18.11 -11.63 -4.11
CA LYS A 325 -19.32 -11.40 -3.33
C LYS A 325 -18.94 -11.22 -1.88
N ILE A 326 -19.38 -10.12 -1.28
CA ILE A 326 -19.14 -9.78 0.12
C ILE A 326 -20.49 -9.76 0.82
N THR A 327 -20.67 -10.65 1.80
CA THR A 327 -21.82 -10.59 2.70
C THR A 327 -21.35 -10.05 4.04
N VAL A 328 -22.05 -9.04 4.56
CA VAL A 328 -21.78 -8.43 5.86
C VAL A 328 -22.96 -8.72 6.79
N GLY A 329 -22.66 -9.34 7.93
CA GLY A 329 -23.63 -9.72 8.94
C GLY A 329 -24.13 -8.55 9.78
N ALA A 330 -25.43 -8.52 10.07
CA ALA A 330 -26.03 -7.59 11.01
C ALA A 330 -25.68 -7.95 12.46
N GLY A 331 -25.70 -6.99 13.36
CA GLY A 331 -25.62 -7.23 14.79
C GLY A 331 -26.90 -7.90 15.30
N GLY A 332 -26.73 -8.87 16.21
CA GLY A 332 -27.83 -9.60 16.81
C GLY A 332 -28.72 -8.68 17.64
N LYS A 333 -30.03 -8.85 17.54
CA LYS A 333 -30.98 -8.12 18.37
C LYS A 333 -30.75 -8.47 19.84
N GLY A 334 -30.84 -7.45 20.70
CA GLY A 334 -30.90 -7.70 22.13
C GLY A 334 -32.19 -8.41 22.51
N GLY A 335 -32.15 -9.18 23.61
CA GLY A 335 -33.34 -9.90 24.07
C GLY A 335 -34.42 -8.95 24.60
N GLU A 336 -35.67 -9.32 24.39
CA GLU A 336 -36.87 -8.53 24.70
C GLU A 336 -37.50 -8.95 26.05
N ASN A 337 -38.04 -7.98 26.79
CA ASN A 337 -38.93 -8.20 27.92
C ASN A 337 -40.35 -7.73 27.52
N TRP A 338 -41.34 -8.61 27.59
CA TRP A 338 -42.73 -8.29 27.25
C TRP A 338 -43.39 -7.33 28.28
N GLN A 339 -42.85 -7.24 29.50
CA GLN A 339 -43.27 -6.26 30.51
C GLN A 339 -42.43 -4.98 30.35
N SER A 340 -43.02 -4.01 29.64
CA SER A 340 -42.42 -3.00 28.77
C SER A 340 -41.72 -1.78 29.41
N LEU A 341 -41.15 -1.89 30.63
CA LEU A 341 -40.54 -0.73 31.31
C LEU A 341 -39.08 -0.91 31.76
N LEU A 342 -38.47 -2.09 31.56
CA LEU A 342 -37.09 -2.38 31.96
C LEU A 342 -36.13 -2.43 30.76
N PRO A 343 -34.81 -2.22 30.96
CA PRO A 343 -33.85 -2.15 29.86
C PRO A 343 -33.83 -3.44 29.03
N VAL A 344 -34.17 -3.29 27.75
CA VAL A 344 -33.92 -4.29 26.70
C VAL A 344 -32.42 -4.56 26.63
N GLY A 345 -32.04 -5.80 26.32
CA GLY A 345 -30.65 -6.08 26.01
C GLY A 345 -30.16 -5.20 24.85
N GLY A 346 -28.91 -4.79 24.88
CA GLY A 346 -28.30 -4.01 23.81
C GLY A 346 -28.22 -4.83 22.52
N LYS A 347 -28.47 -4.18 21.38
CA LYS A 347 -28.16 -4.76 20.07
C LYS A 347 -26.64 -4.91 19.95
N GLY A 348 -26.18 -6.03 19.40
CA GLY A 348 -24.80 -6.16 18.94
C GLY A 348 -24.51 -5.16 17.81
N GLN A 349 -23.26 -4.74 17.68
CA GLN A 349 -22.87 -3.88 16.57
C GLN A 349 -22.92 -4.65 15.25
N ASP A 350 -23.35 -3.95 14.21
CA ASP A 350 -23.29 -4.46 12.84
C ASP A 350 -21.84 -4.71 12.42
N GLY A 351 -21.63 -5.69 11.54
CA GLY A 351 -20.35 -5.87 10.88
C GLY A 351 -20.12 -4.82 9.80
N SER A 352 -18.91 -4.80 9.24
CA SER A 352 -18.59 -4.00 8.05
C SER A 352 -17.51 -4.67 7.20
N ALA A 353 -17.34 -4.19 5.98
CA ALA A 353 -16.22 -4.57 5.14
C ALA A 353 -15.59 -3.35 4.48
N VAL A 354 -14.27 -3.40 4.25
CA VAL A 354 -13.53 -2.41 3.46
C VAL A 354 -12.67 -3.16 2.45
N VAL A 355 -12.82 -2.84 1.17
CA VAL A 355 -11.95 -3.35 0.11
C VAL A 355 -10.95 -2.27 -0.26
N GLU A 356 -9.67 -2.57 -0.11
CA GLU A 356 -8.57 -1.71 -0.54
C GLU A 356 -7.88 -2.30 -1.77
N TYR A 357 -7.59 -1.47 -2.76
CA TYR A 357 -6.86 -1.90 -3.95
C TYR A 357 -6.14 -0.75 -4.62
N PHE A 358 -5.14 -1.10 -5.41
CA PHE A 358 -4.49 -0.18 -6.34
C PHE A 358 -4.96 -0.50 -7.74
N SER A 359 -5.46 0.50 -8.46
CA SER A 359 -5.80 0.37 -9.87
C SER A 359 -5.36 1.59 -10.65
N ARG A 360 -5.15 1.40 -11.95
CA ARG A 360 -4.92 2.51 -12.88
C ARG A 360 -6.13 3.44 -12.83
N GLY A 361 -5.90 4.72 -12.55
CA GLY A 361 -6.96 5.70 -12.36
C GLY A 361 -6.98 6.82 -13.37
#